data_AF-A0A353VZP5-F1
#
_entry.id   AF-A0A353VZP5-F1
#
_cell.length_a   1.000
_cell.length_b   1.000
_cell.length_c   1.000
_cell.angle_alpha   90.00
_cell.angle_beta   90.00
_cell.angle_gamma   90.00
#
_symmetry.space_group_name_H-M   'P 1'
#
loop_
_entity.id
_entity.type
_entity.pdbx_description
1 polymer ?
#
loop_
_entity_poly.entity_id
_entity_poly.type
_entity_poly.pdbx_seq_one_letter_code
_entity_poly.pdbx_strand_id
1 'polypeptide(L)' 'RSRVMQIDENSVKMDFNHPLAGMRLYFTGSILEVRPATPEELAHGHVHGAGGHED' A
#
# COMPACT_ATOMS: atom_id res chain seq x y z
N ARG A 1 -2.72 -6.24 -8.87
CA ARG A 1 -3.42 -7.05 -9.89
C ARG A 1 -3.29 -6.34 -11.21
N SER A 2 -2.93 -7.04 -12.29
CA SER A 2 -2.83 -6.45 -13.63
C SER A 2 -4.18 -6.49 -14.36
N ARG A 3 -4.38 -5.58 -15.32
CA ARG A 3 -5.59 -5.48 -16.16
C ARG A 3 -5.18 -5.52 -17.64
N VAL A 4 -5.92 -6.25 -18.47
CA VAL A 4 -5.75 -6.18 -19.93
C VAL A 4 -6.43 -4.91 -20.44
N MET A 5 -5.69 -4.13 -21.22
CA MET A 5 -6.17 -2.87 -21.79
C MET A 5 -6.61 -3.05 -23.25
N GLN A 6 -5.86 -3.84 -24.02
CA GLN A 6 -6.13 -4.09 -25.44
C GLN A 6 -5.48 -5.41 -25.88
N ILE A 7 -6.11 -6.12 -26.81
CA ILE A 7 -5.58 -7.32 -27.46
C ILE A 7 -5.52 -7.05 -28.96
N ASP A 8 -4.33 -7.17 -29.53
CA ASP A 8 -4.05 -7.09 -30.96
C ASP A 8 -3.64 -8.49 -31.47
N GLU A 9 -3.55 -8.69 -32.79
CA GLU A 9 -3.28 -10.00 -33.40
C GLU A 9 -2.03 -10.69 -32.85
N ASN A 10 -0.98 -9.92 -32.55
CA ASN A 10 0.32 -10.44 -32.12
C ASN A 10 0.76 -9.94 -30.72
N SER A 11 -0.06 -9.14 -30.03
CA SER A 11 0.35 -8.56 -28.74
C SER A 11 -0.82 -8.21 -27.83
N VAL A 12 -0.55 -8.17 -26.53
CA VAL A 12 -1.50 -7.71 -25.51
C VAL A 12 -0.93 -6.52 -24.77
N LYS A 13 -1.68 -5.42 -24.73
CA LYS A 13 -1.38 -4.27 -23.89
C LYS A 13 -1.95 -4.48 -22.50
N MET A 14 -1.11 -4.41 -21.49
CA MET A 14 -1.48 -4.63 -20.09
C MET A 14 -1.16 -3.41 -19.23
N ASP A 15 -1.97 -3.20 -18.21
CA ASP A 15 -1.74 -2.24 -17.14
C ASP A 15 -1.37 -2.99 -15.85
N PHE A 16 -0.21 -2.66 -15.31
CA PHE A 16 0.34 -3.20 -14.07
C PHE A 16 0.36 -2.16 -12.94
N ASN A 17 -0.15 -0.96 -13.19
CA ASN A 17 -0.19 0.07 -12.17
C ASN A 17 -1.09 -0.36 -11.00
N HIS A 18 -0.78 0.18 -9.82
CA HIS A 18 -1.65 0.02 -8.66
C HIS A 18 -3.07 0.55 -9.00
N PRO A 19 -4.16 -0.04 -8.50
CA PRO A 19 -5.53 0.40 -8.81
C PRO A 19 -5.81 1.89 -8.55
N LEU A 20 -5.03 2.52 -7.66
CA LEU A 20 -5.13 3.93 -7.29
C LEU A 20 -4.07 4.83 -7.97
N ALA A 21 -3.28 4.30 -8.89
CA ALA A 21 -2.27 5.08 -9.60
C ALA A 21 -2.93 6.21 -10.42
N GLY A 22 -2.39 7.42 -10.33
CA GLY A 22 -2.95 8.60 -10.98
C GLY A 22 -4.19 9.21 -10.29
N MET A 23 -4.70 8.60 -9.23
CA MET A 23 -5.81 9.14 -8.45
C MET A 23 -5.31 10.09 -7.36
N ARG A 24 -6.00 11.22 -7.16
CA ARG A 24 -5.83 12.04 -5.95
C ARG A 24 -6.62 11.38 -4.83
N LEU A 25 -5.93 11.01 -3.76
CA LEU A 25 -6.55 10.45 -2.57
C LEU A 25 -6.81 11.58 -1.57
N TYR A 26 -8.04 11.66 -1.08
CA TYR A 26 -8.45 12.61 -0.06
C TYR A 26 -8.71 11.83 1.23
N PHE A 27 -8.03 12.21 2.30
CA PHE A 27 -8.16 11.57 3.60
C PHE A 27 -8.56 12.61 4.64
N THR A 28 -9.40 12.17 5.59
CA THR A 28 -9.74 12.92 6.80
C THR A 28 -9.47 12.00 7.98
N GLY A 29 -8.80 12.51 9.00
CA GLY A 29 -8.48 11.75 10.21
C GLY A 29 -7.98 12.65 11.32
N SER A 30 -7.86 12.08 12.51
CA SER A 30 -7.35 12.74 13.72
C SER A 30 -6.24 11.89 14.34
N ILE A 31 -5.27 12.54 14.98
CA ILE A 31 -4.21 11.86 15.74
C ILE A 31 -4.82 11.38 17.05
N LEU A 32 -4.80 10.07 17.30
CA LEU A 32 -5.33 9.47 18.52
C LEU A 32 -4.26 9.30 19.59
N GLU A 33 -3.05 8.89 19.19
CA GLU A 33 -1.94 8.60 20.11
C GLU A 33 -0.58 8.79 19.41
N VAL A 34 0.45 9.15 20.18
CA VAL A 34 1.85 9.21 19.74
C VAL A 34 2.72 8.60 20.83
N ARG A 35 3.56 7.63 20.45
CA ARG A 35 4.50 6.96 21.36
C ARG A 35 5.85 6.69 20.67
N PRO A 36 6.95 6.49 21.43
CA PRO A 36 8.17 5.96 20.84
C PRO A 36 7.98 4.53 20.32
N ALA A 37 8.65 4.21 19.21
CA ALA A 37 8.75 2.85 18.70
C ALA A 37 9.65 2.01 19.62
N THR A 38 9.35 0.72 19.75
CA THR A 38 10.23 -0.22 20.48
C THR A 38 11.46 -0.58 19.63
N PRO A 39 12.53 -1.13 20.24
CA PRO A 39 13.71 -1.59 19.48
C PRO A 39 13.38 -2.63 18.39
N GLU A 40 12.38 -3.48 18.63
CA GLU A 40 11.94 -4.51 17.69
C GLU A 40 11.19 -3.91 16.50
N GLU A 41 10.25 -2.99 16.76
CA GLU A 41 9.52 -2.27 15.69
C GLU A 41 10.47 -1.47 14.79
N LEU A 42 11.53 -0.90 15.36
CA LEU A 42 12.58 -0.24 14.60
C LEU A 42 13.39 -1.22 13.74
N ALA A 43 13.64 -2.44 14.24
CA ALA A 43 14.36 -3.47 13.49
C ALA A 43 13.53 -4.03 12.33
N HIS A 44 12.21 -4.18 12.51
CA HIS A 44 11.31 -4.72 11.49
C HIS A 44 10.76 -3.66 10.52
N GLY A 45 10.70 -2.40 10.95
CA GLY A 45 10.24 -1.28 10.12
C GLY A 45 8.71 -1.09 10.11
N HIS A 46 7.99 -1.76 11.00
CA HIS A 46 6.56 -1.57 11.20
C HIS A 46 6.16 -1.72 12.67
N VAL A 47 4.97 -1.22 13.01
CA VAL A 47 4.38 -1.33 14.35
C VAL A 47 3.98 -2.78 14.64
N HIS A 48 4.14 -3.22 15.89
CA HIS A 48 3.69 -4.52 16.39
C HIS A 48 2.45 -4.32 17.31
N GLY A 49 1.66 -5.37 17.55
CA GLY A 49 0.46 -5.31 18.38
C GLY A 49 -0.80 -4.78 17.67
N ALA A 50 -1.70 -4.13 18.42
CA ALA A 50 -3.03 -3.76 17.93
C ALA A 50 -2.98 -2.79 16.74
N GLY A 51 -3.34 -3.29 15.55
CA GLY A 51 -3.29 -2.54 14.29
C GLY A 51 -1.94 -2.61 13.56
N GLY A 52 -0.97 -3.34 14.11
CA GLY A 52 0.31 -3.66 13.48
C GLY A 52 0.31 -5.02 12.77
N HIS A 53 1.42 -5.31 12.10
CA HIS A 53 1.72 -6.64 11.60
C HIS A 53 2.75 -7.26 12.55
N GLU A 54 2.64 -8.57 12.78
CA GLU A 54 3.66 -9.36 13.48
C GLU A 54 4.03 -10.48 12.50
N ASP A 55 5.31 -10.56 12.12
CA ASP A 55 5.86 -11.65 11.31
C ASP A 55 6.42 -12.76 12.22
#